data_AF-T0RY21-F1
#
_entry.id   AF-T0RY21-F1
#
_cell.length_a   1.000
_cell.length_b   1.000
_cell.length_c   1.000
_cell.angle_alpha   90.00
_cell.angle_beta   90.00
_cell.angle_gamma   90.00
#
_symmetry.space_group_name_H-M   'P 1'
#
loop_
_entity.id
_entity.type
_entity.pdbx_description
1 polymer ?
#
loop_
_entity_poly.entity_id
_entity_poly.type
_entity_poly.pdbx_seq_one_letter_code
_entity_poly.pdbx_strand_id
1 'polypeptide(L)'
;SSKKGRLLKVDQSKYFSITKLELMQNEAYLYIPTSCDRGESCSLHVAFHGCSQTVDHIDELFVTKTGIMEAADKLGLVILFPQAKKAEFGAINPYGCWDWWGYSGKHYHQKKGPQVRIVKKLIEEIMN
;
A
#
# COMPACT_ATOMS: atom_id res chain seq x y z
N SER A 1 -7.95 10.60 -26.07
CA SER A 1 -7.07 9.96 -25.07
C SER A 1 -7.58 10.36 -23.70
N SER A 2 -8.04 9.42 -22.85
CA SER A 2 -8.42 9.77 -21.47
C SER A 2 -7.19 10.31 -20.75
N LYS A 3 -7.30 11.44 -20.06
CA LYS A 3 -6.18 11.95 -19.24
C LYS A 3 -5.93 10.94 -18.13
N LYS A 4 -4.70 10.45 -18.02
CA LYS A 4 -4.27 9.58 -16.92
C LYS A 4 -4.24 10.38 -15.62
N GLY A 5 -4.65 9.76 -14.53
CA GLY A 5 -4.50 10.26 -13.17
C GLY A 5 -3.04 10.46 -12.74
N ARG A 6 -2.86 10.94 -11.51
CA ARG A 6 -1.54 11.15 -10.91
C ARG A 6 -1.19 10.05 -9.92
N LEU A 7 0.05 9.57 -9.97
CA LEU A 7 0.63 8.65 -9.00
C LEU A 7 1.45 9.44 -7.99
N LEU A 8 1.17 9.24 -6.71
CA LEU A 8 1.83 9.93 -5.60
C LEU A 8 2.51 8.90 -4.70
N LYS A 9 3.60 9.33 -4.06
CA LYS A 9 4.17 8.63 -2.91
C LYS A 9 3.56 9.21 -1.64
N VAL A 10 3.15 8.34 -0.73
CA VAL A 10 2.61 8.72 0.58
C VAL A 10 3.45 8.10 1.68
N ASP A 11 3.84 8.89 2.67
CA ASP A 11 4.64 8.40 3.79
C ASP A 11 3.77 7.55 4.73
N GLN A 12 3.98 6.22 4.72
CA GLN A 12 3.34 5.28 5.63
C GLN A 12 4.13 5.10 6.93
N SER A 13 5.38 5.57 6.99
CA SER A 13 6.24 5.50 8.19
C SER A 13 5.74 6.36 9.35
N LYS A 14 4.96 7.40 9.06
CA LYS A 14 4.29 8.23 10.09
C LYS A 14 3.38 7.45 11.04
N TYR A 15 2.95 6.25 10.64
CA TYR A 15 2.08 5.39 11.44
C TYR A 15 2.83 4.22 12.10
N PHE A 16 4.16 4.17 11.96
CA PHE A 16 4.98 3.18 12.63
C PHE A 16 4.96 3.42 14.15
N SER A 17 5.09 2.34 14.91
CA SER A 17 5.36 2.44 16.36
C SER A 17 6.85 2.74 16.59
N ILE A 18 7.19 3.16 17.82
CA ILE A 18 8.58 3.45 18.24
C ILE A 18 9.50 2.24 18.00
N THR A 19 8.97 1.01 18.09
CA THR A 19 9.61 -0.17 17.53
C THR A 19 9.46 -0.13 16.00
N LYS A 20 10.53 0.26 15.32
CA LYS A 20 10.61 0.31 13.85
C LYS A 20 10.16 -1.04 13.28
N LEU A 21 9.13 -1.01 12.44
CA LEU A 21 8.61 -2.22 11.81
C LEU A 21 9.43 -2.49 10.54
N GLU A 22 10.41 -3.39 10.60
CA GLU A 22 11.24 -3.75 9.44
C GLU A 22 10.47 -4.47 8.30
N LEU A 23 9.16 -4.64 8.46
CA LEU A 23 8.26 -5.36 7.56
C LEU A 23 7.40 -4.44 6.70
N MET A 24 7.58 -3.12 6.78
CA MET A 24 6.86 -2.12 5.99
C MET A 24 7.85 -1.12 5.40
N GLN A 25 7.63 -0.70 4.16
CA GLN A 25 8.42 0.37 3.52
C GLN A 25 8.09 1.73 4.10
N ASN A 26 8.94 2.74 3.92
CA ASN A 26 8.59 4.08 4.37
C ASN A 26 7.47 4.70 3.51
N GLU A 27 7.45 4.38 2.22
CA GLU A 27 6.50 4.95 1.25
C GLU A 27 5.48 3.91 0.80
N ALA A 28 4.23 4.35 0.61
CA ALA A 28 3.21 3.68 -0.19
C ALA A 28 2.93 4.50 -1.46
N TYR A 29 2.13 3.95 -2.38
CA TYR A 29 1.68 4.68 -3.56
C TYR A 29 0.19 4.95 -3.52
N LEU A 30 -0.22 6.12 -4.02
CA LEU A 30 -1.61 6.53 -4.16
C LEU A 30 -1.86 7.01 -5.59
N TYR A 31 -2.74 6.31 -6.30
CA TYR A 31 -3.19 6.72 -7.63
C TYR A 31 -4.53 7.45 -7.53
N ILE A 32 -4.58 8.66 -8.09
CA ILE A 32 -5.79 9.50 -8.10
C ILE A 32 -6.18 9.76 -9.57
N PRO A 33 -7.32 9.19 -10.04
CA PRO A 33 -7.84 9.49 -11.37
C PRO A 33 -8.10 10.99 -11.58
N THR A 34 -7.96 11.46 -12.83
CA THR A 34 -8.19 12.88 -13.16
C THR A 34 -9.62 13.34 -12.89
N SER A 35 -10.61 12.44 -12.91
CA SER A 35 -12.00 12.74 -12.49
C SER A 35 -12.08 13.06 -11.00
N CYS A 36 -11.51 12.20 -10.16
CA CYS A 36 -11.46 12.38 -8.70
C CYS A 36 -10.70 13.66 -8.33
N ASP A 37 -9.58 13.93 -8.99
CA ASP A 37 -8.76 15.13 -8.75
C ASP A 37 -9.49 16.43 -9.14
N ARG A 38 -10.53 16.34 -9.98
CA ARG A 38 -11.41 17.45 -10.37
C ARG A 38 -12.66 17.59 -9.48
N GLY A 39 -12.77 16.78 -8.42
CA GLY A 39 -13.84 16.86 -7.44
C GLY A 39 -15.04 15.95 -7.71
N GLU A 40 -14.94 14.99 -8.65
CA GLU A 40 -15.95 13.94 -8.77
C GLU A 40 -15.90 13.02 -7.54
N SER A 41 -17.07 12.50 -7.14
CA SER A 41 -17.15 11.52 -6.05
C SER A 41 -16.50 10.20 -6.48
N CYS A 42 -15.53 9.72 -5.70
CA CYS A 42 -14.78 8.52 -5.99
C CYS A 42 -14.74 7.58 -4.78
N SER A 43 -14.65 6.28 -5.06
CA SER A 43 -14.44 5.27 -4.02
C SER A 43 -12.95 4.97 -3.85
N LEU A 44 -12.55 4.48 -2.67
CA LEU A 44 -11.19 4.02 -2.41
C LEU A 44 -11.11 2.49 -2.57
N HIS A 45 -10.10 2.02 -3.29
CA HIS A 45 -9.70 0.61 -3.31
C HIS A 45 -8.27 0.45 -2.81
N VAL A 46 -8.00 -0.60 -2.04
CA VAL A 46 -6.66 -0.91 -1.53
C VAL A 46 -6.16 -2.16 -2.22
N ALA A 47 -5.09 -2.02 -3.00
CA ALA A 47 -4.48 -3.10 -3.76
C ALA A 47 -3.20 -3.58 -3.07
N PHE A 48 -3.20 -4.83 -2.64
CA PHE A 48 -2.07 -5.46 -1.95
C PHE A 48 -1.26 -6.32 -2.93
N HIS A 49 0.05 -6.08 -2.97
CA HIS A 49 0.97 -6.94 -3.72
C HIS A 49 1.14 -8.30 -3.03
N GLY A 50 1.59 -9.32 -3.78
CA GLY A 50 1.96 -10.62 -3.23
C GLY A 50 3.39 -10.68 -2.65
N CYS A 51 3.79 -11.86 -2.18
CA CYS A 51 5.18 -12.14 -1.85
C CYS A 51 6.08 -11.96 -3.09
N SER A 52 7.31 -11.50 -2.90
CA SER A 52 8.28 -11.15 -3.96
C SER A 52 7.78 -10.12 -4.96
N GLN A 53 6.76 -9.35 -4.58
CA GLN A 53 6.23 -8.24 -5.36
C GLN A 53 6.33 -6.89 -4.63
N THR A 54 7.16 -6.81 -3.59
CA THR A 54 7.52 -5.52 -2.98
C THR A 54 8.35 -4.69 -3.95
N VAL A 55 8.43 -3.39 -3.69
CA VAL A 55 9.37 -2.50 -4.40
C VAL A 55 10.82 -2.96 -4.34
N ASP A 56 11.24 -3.65 -3.27
CA ASP A 56 12.61 -4.19 -3.17
C ASP A 56 12.88 -5.36 -4.14
N HIS A 57 11.83 -5.97 -4.68
CA HIS A 57 11.94 -7.13 -5.58
C HIS A 57 11.70 -6.75 -7.05
N ILE A 58 10.70 -5.92 -7.30
CA ILE A 58 10.20 -5.65 -8.66
C ILE A 58 9.94 -4.16 -8.92
N ASP A 59 10.54 -3.27 -8.13
CA ASP A 59 10.30 -1.83 -8.19
C ASP A 59 8.77 -1.53 -8.20
N GLU A 60 8.34 -0.62 -9.06
CA GLU A 60 6.94 -0.20 -9.17
C GLU A 60 6.11 -1.08 -10.13
N LEU A 61 6.58 -2.28 -10.52
CA LEU A 61 5.88 -3.10 -11.52
C LEU A 61 4.47 -3.52 -11.06
N PHE A 62 4.27 -3.85 -9.78
CA PHE A 62 2.92 -4.13 -9.27
C PHE A 62 1.99 -2.90 -9.37
N VAL A 63 2.53 -1.71 -9.09
CA VAL A 63 1.78 -0.45 -9.13
C VAL A 63 1.46 -0.05 -10.58
N THR A 64 2.40 -0.24 -11.50
CA THR A 64 2.37 0.36 -12.84
C THR A 64 1.98 -0.60 -13.97
N LYS A 65 2.01 -1.92 -13.76
CA LYS A 65 1.83 -2.92 -14.83
C LYS A 65 0.69 -3.91 -14.62
N THR A 66 -0.06 -3.81 -13.53
CA THR A 66 -1.17 -4.73 -13.23
C THR A 66 -2.48 -4.38 -13.95
N GLY A 67 -2.58 -3.20 -14.58
CA GLY A 67 -3.82 -2.71 -15.19
C GLY A 67 -4.79 -2.05 -14.20
N ILE A 68 -4.43 -2.00 -12.91
CA ILE A 68 -5.30 -1.48 -11.85
C ILE A 68 -5.55 0.03 -12.02
N MET A 69 -4.52 0.82 -12.36
CA MET A 69 -4.67 2.27 -12.57
C MET A 69 -5.53 2.59 -13.80
N GLU A 70 -5.42 1.79 -14.86
CA GLU A 70 -6.27 1.93 -16.06
C GLU A 70 -7.73 1.59 -15.76
N ALA A 71 -7.98 0.60 -14.89
CA ALA A 71 -9.32 0.31 -14.41
C ALA A 71 -9.85 1.42 -13.50
N ALA A 72 -8.99 1.99 -12.66
CA ALA A 72 -9.30 3.06 -11.73
C ALA A 72 -9.82 4.33 -12.44
N ASP A 73 -9.19 4.72 -13.56
CA ASP A 73 -9.63 5.84 -14.39
C ASP A 73 -11.06 5.66 -14.93
N LYS A 74 -11.47 4.41 -15.22
CA LYS A 74 -12.78 4.10 -15.79
C LYS A 74 -13.88 3.97 -14.73
N LEU A 75 -13.49 3.55 -13.52
CA LEU A 75 -14.42 3.19 -12.45
C LEU A 75 -14.54 4.29 -11.38
N GLY A 76 -13.78 5.37 -11.46
CA GLY A 76 -13.78 6.41 -10.43
C GLY A 76 -13.23 5.89 -9.10
N LEU A 77 -12.10 5.18 -9.16
CA LEU A 77 -11.46 4.60 -7.99
C LEU A 77 -10.15 5.30 -7.68
N VAL A 78 -10.00 5.82 -6.47
CA VAL A 78 -8.68 6.13 -5.91
C VAL A 78 -8.05 4.80 -5.48
N ILE A 79 -6.79 4.56 -5.83
CA ILE A 79 -6.12 3.30 -5.48
C ILE A 79 -4.97 3.56 -4.51
N LEU A 80 -5.05 2.97 -3.33
CA LEU A 80 -3.94 2.89 -2.39
C LEU A 80 -3.19 1.58 -2.60
N PHE A 81 -1.86 1.66 -2.74
CA PHE A 81 -0.94 0.53 -2.83
C PHE A 81 0.03 0.55 -1.64
N PRO A 82 -0.37 0.03 -0.47
CA PRO A 82 0.53 -0.09 0.67
C PRO A 82 1.73 -0.99 0.33
N GLN A 83 2.87 -0.74 0.95
CA GLN A 83 4.09 -1.48 0.64
C GLN A 83 4.62 -2.23 1.86
N ALA A 84 4.58 -3.57 1.82
CA ALA A 84 5.35 -4.38 2.74
C ALA A 84 6.84 -4.32 2.34
N LYS A 85 7.71 -4.69 3.28
CA LYS A 85 9.16 -4.65 3.09
C LYS A 85 9.75 -6.05 3.19
N LYS A 86 10.73 -6.33 2.31
CA LYS A 86 11.58 -7.50 2.43
C LYS A 86 12.38 -7.43 3.73
N ALA A 87 12.33 -8.46 4.57
CA ALA A 87 13.17 -8.49 5.75
C ALA A 87 14.65 -8.68 5.37
N GLU A 88 15.55 -8.05 6.14
CA GLU A 88 17.00 -8.19 5.93
C GLU A 88 17.51 -9.56 6.39
N PHE A 89 18.75 -9.89 6.03
CA PHE A 89 19.37 -11.20 6.25
C PHE A 89 19.15 -11.77 7.67
N GLY A 90 18.74 -13.05 7.73
CA GLY A 90 18.49 -13.77 8.98
C GLY A 90 17.12 -13.54 9.61
N ALA A 91 16.31 -12.64 9.06
CA ALA A 91 14.96 -12.36 9.56
C ALA A 91 13.87 -13.23 8.91
N ILE A 92 12.78 -13.41 9.65
CA ILE A 92 11.61 -14.19 9.25
C ILE A 92 10.70 -13.31 8.36
N ASN A 93 11.02 -13.16 7.06
CA ASN A 93 10.14 -12.76 5.93
C ASN A 93 10.98 -12.36 4.68
N PRO A 94 11.82 -13.24 4.11
CA PRO A 94 12.73 -12.90 3.02
C PRO A 94 12.05 -12.58 1.69
N TYR A 95 10.76 -12.91 1.56
CA TYR A 95 9.97 -12.63 0.37
C TYR A 95 9.10 -11.36 0.52
N GLY A 96 9.21 -10.63 1.63
CA GLY A 96 8.47 -9.39 1.85
C GLY A 96 6.95 -9.55 1.78
N CYS A 97 6.44 -10.70 2.23
CA CYS A 97 5.01 -10.98 2.30
C CYS A 97 4.32 -10.05 3.32
N TRP A 98 3.02 -9.85 3.15
CA TRP A 98 2.16 -9.39 4.24
C TRP A 98 2.21 -10.37 5.41
N ASP A 99 2.02 -9.88 6.61
CA ASP A 99 2.11 -10.68 7.82
C ASP A 99 0.82 -11.50 8.01
N TRP A 100 0.83 -12.70 7.44
CA TRP A 100 -0.23 -13.69 7.59
C TRP A 100 0.17 -14.86 8.52
N TRP A 101 1.40 -14.83 9.04
CA TRP A 101 1.98 -15.89 9.87
C TRP A 101 2.26 -15.44 11.31
N GLY A 102 2.54 -14.16 11.54
CA GLY A 102 2.87 -13.58 12.84
C GLY A 102 4.29 -13.03 12.99
N TYR A 103 4.92 -12.59 11.90
CA TYR A 103 6.25 -11.98 11.89
C TYR A 103 6.33 -10.73 12.78
N SER A 104 5.21 -10.00 12.91
CA SER A 104 5.07 -8.81 13.75
C SER A 104 4.43 -9.10 15.13
N GLY A 105 4.37 -10.37 15.52
CA GLY A 105 3.87 -10.83 16.81
C GLY A 105 2.43 -11.36 16.79
N LYS A 106 1.99 -11.95 17.92
CA LYS A 106 0.74 -12.74 18.04
C LYS A 106 -0.55 -12.03 17.63
N HIS A 107 -0.55 -10.70 17.55
CA HIS A 107 -1.72 -9.88 17.21
C HIS A 107 -1.76 -9.43 15.75
N TYR A 108 -0.88 -9.96 14.89
CA TYR A 108 -0.73 -9.56 13.49
C TYR A 108 -2.06 -9.46 12.71
N HIS A 109 -2.98 -10.40 12.94
CA HIS A 109 -4.27 -10.52 12.26
C HIS A 109 -5.38 -9.67 12.88
N GLN A 110 -5.13 -9.03 14.02
CA GLN A 110 -6.15 -8.26 14.74
C GLN A 110 -6.21 -6.80 14.25
N LYS A 111 -7.27 -6.08 14.60
CA LYS A 111 -7.39 -4.63 14.30
C LYS A 111 -6.22 -3.79 14.82
N LYS A 112 -5.53 -4.27 15.86
CA LYS A 112 -4.35 -3.65 16.46
C LYS A 112 -3.02 -4.18 15.89
N GLY A 113 -3.06 -5.16 14.98
CA GLY A 113 -1.90 -5.70 14.29
C GLY A 113 -1.13 -4.59 13.58
N PRO A 114 0.22 -4.61 13.59
CA PRO A 114 1.02 -3.50 13.07
C PRO A 114 0.70 -3.11 11.63
N GLN A 115 0.71 -4.05 10.69
CA GLN A 115 0.42 -3.77 9.27
C GLN A 115 -1.05 -3.34 9.08
N VAL A 116 -2.01 -4.03 9.71
CA VAL A 116 -3.44 -3.69 9.65
C VAL A 116 -3.69 -2.26 10.14
N ARG A 117 -3.09 -1.87 11.26
CA ARG A 117 -3.23 -0.53 11.86
C ARG A 117 -2.65 0.55 10.95
N ILE A 118 -1.49 0.33 10.33
CA ILE A 118 -0.85 1.28 9.42
C ILE A 118 -1.74 1.52 8.19
N VAL A 119 -2.23 0.44 7.56
CA VAL A 119 -3.10 0.55 6.38
C VAL A 119 -4.42 1.24 6.73
N LYS A 120 -5.01 0.92 7.89
CA LYS A 120 -6.21 1.61 8.39
C LYS A 120 -5.99 3.12 8.53
N LYS A 121 -4.82 3.52 9.04
CA LYS A 121 -4.49 4.93 9.23
C LYS A 121 -4.30 5.70 7.92
N LEU A 122 -3.67 5.07 6.91
CA LEU A 122 -3.61 5.62 5.56
C LEU A 122 -5.00 5.79 4.95
N ILE A 123 -5.87 4.78 5.09
CA ILE A 123 -7.26 4.85 4.62
C ILE A 123 -8.00 6.02 5.29
N GLU A 124 -7.91 6.13 6.62
CA GLU A 124 -8.54 7.22 7.37
C GLU A 124 -8.04 8.59 6.89
N GLU A 125 -6.75 8.75 6.62
CA GLU A 125 -6.22 10.02 6.13
C GLU A 125 -6.67 10.36 4.71
N ILE A 126 -6.74 9.38 3.81
CA ILE A 126 -7.16 9.61 2.41
C ILE A 126 -8.64 9.95 2.31
N MET A 127 -9.46 9.41 3.23
CA MET A 127 -10.91 9.57 3.22
C MET A 127 -11.42 10.77 4.02
N ASN A 128 -10.53 11.51 4.70
CA ASN A 128 -10.85 12.74 5.41
C ASN A 128 -10.66 13.96 4.52
#